data_AF-A0A3B3CJ47-F1
#
_entry.id   AF-A0A3B3CJ47-F1
#
_cell.length_a   1.000
_cell.length_b   1.000
_cell.length_c   1.000
_cell.angle_alpha   90.00
_cell.angle_beta   90.00
_cell.angle_gamma   90.00
#
_symmetry.space_group_name_H-M   'P 1'
#
loop_
_entity.id
_entity.type
_entity.pdbx_description
1 polymer ?
#
loop_
_entity_poly.entity_id
_entity_poly.type
_entity_poly.pdbx_seq_one_letter_code
_entity_poly.pdbx_strand_id
1 'polypeptide(L)'
;MSDLSADFPAFILKVCMPVGLHTAFPDNNLQLMVQSGAKGSTVNTMQISCLLGQIELEGRRPPLMPSGKFLPCFQPYDPSPGAGGFVSGRFLTGIKPQEFFFHCMAGREGLVDTAVKTSRSGYLQRCIIKHLEGLVVQYDLTVRDSDGSVVQFLYGEDGLDIPKTPFLQPRQFPFIEDNFEVIRRSQSLDSVLARLDAQTAGQHFDAIQRWKAKREMLNPRRGAFLLFSKKKLGKLKDSTEGLVGQWHSLDEAGRAKYLKKASRCPEPSLNLFRPDVCLGSVSENFHGITEKYLLETSFGLNVFLSSVSLRQLLHYKWQRSLCDPGEAVGLLAAQSIGEPSTQMTLNTFHFAGRGEMNVTLGIPRLREILMVASSKIKTPMMSIPVLHSKKALKKAKMLRKKLARVLQKVDVVETLQERNFQKLRVFKVTFHLLHPDRYSEDKLLTPNQILHYMETRFFHLLLDAIKKRTARLSSIAVETRKATSTDKDTDGEGAAGTSRVGFFVFLITNFK
;
A
#
# COMPACT_ATOMS: atom_id res chain seq x y z
N MET A 1 -11.00 -10.79 24.18
CA MET A 1 -12.36 -11.20 23.79
C MET A 1 -12.65 -11.04 22.29
N SER A 2 -11.81 -10.32 21.52
CA SER A 2 -11.91 -10.22 20.06
C SER A 2 -11.51 -11.50 19.32
N ASP A 3 -10.57 -12.28 19.86
CA ASP A 3 -9.92 -13.36 19.10
C ASP A 3 -10.74 -14.67 19.12
N LEU A 4 -11.56 -14.88 20.17
CA LEU A 4 -12.42 -16.06 20.30
C LEU A 4 -13.49 -16.19 19.20
N SER A 5 -13.95 -15.09 18.60
CA SER A 5 -14.98 -15.17 17.55
C SER A 5 -14.43 -15.69 16.20
N ALA A 6 -13.13 -15.56 15.96
CA ALA A 6 -12.47 -16.06 14.75
C ALA A 6 -11.90 -17.48 14.95
N ASP A 7 -11.35 -17.76 16.13
CA ASP A 7 -10.75 -19.06 16.45
C ASP A 7 -11.78 -20.19 16.62
N PHE A 8 -12.97 -19.86 17.14
CA PHE A 8 -14.01 -20.86 17.42
C PHE A 8 -14.57 -21.55 16.15
N PRO A 9 -14.89 -20.82 15.06
CA PRO A 9 -15.21 -21.43 13.77
C PRO A 9 -14.11 -22.37 13.25
N ALA A 10 -12.84 -21.97 13.36
CA ALA A 10 -11.72 -22.79 12.88
C ALA A 10 -11.57 -24.09 13.69
N PHE A 11 -11.80 -24.03 15.00
CA PHE A 11 -11.83 -25.21 15.86
C PHE A 11 -12.93 -26.19 15.44
N ILE A 12 -14.16 -25.69 15.22
CA ILE A 12 -15.30 -26.51 14.78
C ILE A 12 -15.01 -27.16 13.42
N LEU A 13 -14.41 -26.42 12.50
CA LEU A 13 -14.01 -26.96 11.19
C LEU A 13 -13.08 -28.16 11.35
N LYS A 14 -12.06 -28.05 12.20
CA LYS A 14 -11.07 -29.11 12.43
C LYS A 14 -11.66 -30.37 13.07
N VAL A 15 -12.68 -30.21 13.92
CA VAL A 15 -13.34 -31.34 14.59
C VAL A 15 -14.38 -32.01 13.68
N CYS A 16 -15.21 -31.22 13.01
CA CYS A 16 -16.34 -31.74 12.23
C CYS A 16 -15.96 -32.19 10.82
N MET A 17 -14.89 -31.65 10.23
CA MET A 17 -14.48 -31.94 8.86
C MET A 17 -13.02 -32.41 8.82
N PRO A 18 -12.69 -33.57 8.19
CA PRO A 18 -13.58 -34.44 7.40
C PRO A 18 -14.27 -35.56 8.19
N VAL A 19 -13.83 -35.86 9.42
CA VAL A 19 -14.22 -37.10 10.14
C VAL A 19 -15.67 -37.08 10.65
N GLY A 20 -16.22 -35.91 10.97
CA GLY A 20 -17.57 -35.76 11.55
C GLY A 20 -18.72 -35.78 10.53
N LEU A 21 -18.46 -36.09 9.26
CA LEU A 21 -19.49 -36.19 8.24
C LEU A 21 -20.14 -37.56 8.21
N HIS A 22 -21.46 -37.58 7.98
CA HIS A 22 -22.22 -38.83 7.83
C HIS A 22 -21.78 -39.64 6.61
N THR A 23 -21.48 -38.96 5.49
CA THR A 23 -20.87 -39.58 4.30
C THR A 23 -19.49 -38.98 4.10
N ALA A 24 -18.49 -39.85 4.05
CA ALA A 24 -17.10 -39.47 3.82
C ALA A 24 -16.80 -39.36 2.32
N PHE A 25 -15.68 -38.70 2.00
CA PHE A 25 -15.07 -38.79 0.68
C PHE A 25 -14.60 -40.25 0.43
N PRO A 26 -14.81 -40.83 -0.77
CA PRO A 26 -15.24 -40.19 -2.03
C PRO A 26 -16.75 -40.14 -2.29
N ASP A 27 -17.58 -40.83 -1.50
CA ASP A 27 -19.02 -40.97 -1.79
C ASP A 27 -19.82 -39.67 -1.58
N ASN A 28 -19.28 -38.73 -0.81
CA ASN A 28 -19.87 -37.41 -0.63
C ASN A 28 -19.57 -36.48 -1.82
N ASN A 29 -20.56 -36.36 -2.72
CA ASN A 29 -20.48 -35.50 -3.91
C ASN A 29 -20.14 -34.02 -3.60
N LEU A 30 -20.58 -33.48 -2.45
CA LEU A 30 -20.27 -32.10 -2.07
C LEU A 30 -18.78 -31.97 -1.71
N GLN A 31 -18.21 -32.92 -0.98
CA GLN A 31 -16.78 -32.94 -0.70
C GLN A 31 -15.96 -33.23 -1.96
N LEU A 32 -16.40 -34.17 -2.80
CA LEU A 32 -15.74 -34.50 -4.06
C LEU A 32 -15.64 -33.26 -4.95
N MET A 33 -16.73 -32.50 -5.11
CA MET A 33 -16.77 -31.27 -5.91
C MET A 33 -15.81 -30.19 -5.38
N VAL A 34 -15.67 -30.08 -4.06
CA VAL A 34 -14.77 -29.09 -3.42
C VAL A 34 -13.32 -29.52 -3.46
N GLN A 35 -13.01 -30.79 -3.15
CA GLN A 35 -11.65 -31.32 -3.12
C GLN A 35 -11.04 -31.48 -4.52
N SER A 36 -11.86 -31.82 -5.53
CA SER A 36 -11.44 -31.82 -6.93
C SER A 36 -11.22 -30.43 -7.51
N GLY A 37 -11.65 -29.37 -6.82
CA GLY A 37 -11.64 -28.00 -7.32
C GLY A 37 -12.70 -27.74 -8.40
N ALA A 38 -13.65 -28.64 -8.61
CA ALA A 38 -14.71 -28.47 -9.60
C ALA A 38 -15.60 -27.26 -9.29
N LYS A 39 -16.13 -27.17 -8.06
CA LYS A 39 -16.91 -26.01 -7.61
C LYS A 39 -17.00 -25.91 -6.09
N GLY A 40 -17.01 -24.67 -5.61
CA GLY A 40 -17.12 -24.36 -4.19
C GLY A 40 -15.78 -24.48 -3.45
N SER A 41 -15.80 -24.11 -2.18
CA SER A 41 -14.61 -24.15 -1.31
C SER A 41 -14.94 -24.84 0.00
N THR A 42 -13.92 -25.17 0.79
CA THR A 42 -14.07 -25.71 2.14
C THR A 42 -14.94 -24.81 3.03
N VAL A 43 -14.92 -23.49 2.78
CA VAL A 43 -15.77 -22.52 3.48
C VAL A 43 -17.25 -22.75 3.17
N ASN A 44 -17.62 -23.02 1.92
CA ASN A 44 -19.00 -23.29 1.54
C ASN A 44 -19.52 -24.54 2.26
N THR A 45 -18.73 -25.62 2.25
CA THR A 45 -19.08 -26.87 2.95
C THR A 45 -19.20 -26.64 4.45
N MET A 46 -18.34 -25.80 5.04
CA MET A 46 -18.42 -25.42 6.45
C MET A 46 -19.72 -24.68 6.78
N GLN A 47 -20.14 -23.71 5.96
CA GLN A 47 -21.36 -22.94 6.20
C GLN A 47 -22.63 -23.78 6.05
N ILE A 48 -22.60 -24.78 5.16
CA ILE A 48 -23.69 -25.73 4.98
C ILE A 48 -23.78 -26.69 6.16
N SER A 49 -22.65 -27.31 6.55
CA SER A 49 -22.65 -28.44 7.48
C SER A 49 -22.41 -28.07 8.94
N CYS A 50 -21.67 -26.98 9.24
CA CYS A 50 -21.23 -26.64 10.59
C CYS A 50 -21.91 -25.38 11.14
N LEU A 51 -21.56 -24.19 10.62
CA LEU A 51 -22.08 -22.89 11.04
C LEU A 51 -21.71 -21.79 10.04
N LEU A 52 -22.47 -20.69 10.02
CA LEU A 52 -22.17 -19.52 9.18
C LEU A 52 -20.99 -18.70 9.72
N GLY A 53 -20.99 -18.40 11.03
CA GLY A 53 -19.91 -17.67 11.72
C GLY A 53 -20.26 -16.22 12.02
N GLN A 54 -19.22 -15.43 12.34
CA GLN A 54 -19.38 -14.00 12.59
C GLN A 54 -19.74 -13.28 11.29
N ILE A 55 -20.81 -12.48 11.32
CA ILE A 55 -21.14 -11.56 10.24
C ILE A 55 -20.43 -10.23 10.47
N GLU A 56 -19.74 -9.77 9.44
CA GLU A 56 -19.08 -8.47 9.41
C GLU A 56 -19.63 -7.58 8.30
N LEU A 57 -19.79 -6.30 8.62
CA LEU A 57 -20.16 -5.21 7.71
C LEU A 57 -19.02 -4.19 7.67
N GLU A 58 -18.45 -3.95 6.50
CA GLU A 58 -17.30 -3.05 6.29
C GLU A 58 -16.09 -3.34 7.22
N GLY A 59 -15.87 -4.62 7.56
CA GLY A 59 -14.84 -5.06 8.51
C GLY A 59 -15.13 -4.74 9.98
N ARG A 60 -16.40 -4.46 10.30
CA ARG A 60 -16.89 -4.25 11.68
C ARG A 60 -18.06 -5.17 11.95
N ARG A 61 -18.43 -5.33 13.22
CA ARG A 61 -19.69 -6.01 13.58
C ARG A 61 -20.89 -5.13 13.21
N PRO A 62 -22.10 -5.71 13.10
CA PRO A 62 -23.32 -4.95 12.82
C PRO A 62 -23.43 -3.69 13.72
N PRO A 63 -23.81 -2.54 13.17
CA PRO A 63 -23.84 -1.29 13.93
C PRO A 63 -24.94 -1.29 15.00
N LEU A 64 -24.65 -0.62 16.12
CA LEU A 64 -25.63 -0.37 17.17
C LEU A 64 -26.57 0.78 16.77
N MET A 65 -27.86 0.63 17.09
CA MET A 65 -28.82 1.73 17.03
C MET A 65 -28.52 2.76 18.13
N PRO A 66 -28.99 4.02 18.01
CA PRO A 66 -28.84 5.03 19.07
C PRO A 66 -29.41 4.61 20.43
N SER A 67 -30.36 3.67 20.45
CA SER A 67 -30.89 3.03 21.66
C SER A 67 -29.94 2.03 22.33
N GLY A 68 -28.77 1.77 21.74
CA GLY A 68 -27.81 0.76 22.21
C GLY A 68 -28.18 -0.68 21.84
N LYS A 69 -29.19 -0.90 20.98
CA LYS A 69 -29.63 -2.23 20.53
C LYS A 69 -29.08 -2.58 19.15
N PHE A 70 -28.75 -3.86 18.92
CA PHE A 70 -28.42 -4.37 17.58
C PHE A 70 -29.69 -4.65 16.75
N LEU A 71 -30.71 -5.26 17.38
CA LEU A 71 -32.06 -5.43 16.83
C LEU A 71 -33.11 -5.19 17.91
N PRO A 72 -34.37 -4.86 17.55
CA PRO A 72 -35.43 -4.60 18.53
C PRO A 72 -35.67 -5.74 19.53
N CYS A 73 -35.41 -6.98 19.11
CA CYS A 73 -35.55 -8.19 19.94
C CYS A 73 -34.44 -8.37 20.98
N PHE A 74 -33.33 -7.65 20.89
CA PHE A 74 -32.24 -7.71 21.86
C PHE A 74 -32.39 -6.62 22.93
N GLN A 75 -31.82 -6.88 24.10
CA GLN A 75 -31.70 -5.87 25.15
C GLN A 75 -30.64 -4.82 24.77
N PRO A 76 -30.76 -3.58 25.25
CA PRO A 76 -29.72 -2.57 25.04
C PRO A 76 -28.38 -3.06 25.59
N TYR A 77 -27.32 -2.94 24.79
CA TYR A 77 -25.94 -3.33 25.12
C TYR A 77 -25.78 -4.80 25.52
N ASP A 78 -26.57 -5.70 24.95
CA ASP A 78 -26.44 -7.14 25.17
C ASP A 78 -25.03 -7.63 24.75
N PRO A 79 -24.24 -8.22 25.67
CA PRO A 79 -22.90 -8.73 25.38
C PRO A 79 -22.91 -10.08 24.64
N SER A 80 -24.08 -10.67 24.38
CA SER A 80 -24.18 -11.97 23.74
C SER A 80 -23.60 -11.94 22.30
N PRO A 81 -22.84 -12.99 21.89
CA PRO A 81 -22.31 -13.07 20.53
C PRO A 81 -23.40 -13.01 19.45
N GLY A 82 -24.57 -13.60 19.73
CA GLY A 82 -25.72 -13.59 18.83
C GLY A 82 -26.25 -12.18 18.58
N ALA A 83 -26.30 -11.33 19.62
CA ALA A 83 -26.67 -9.92 19.45
C ALA A 83 -25.65 -9.18 18.57
N GLY A 84 -24.36 -9.50 18.71
CA GLY A 84 -23.26 -8.96 17.91
C GLY A 84 -23.10 -9.55 16.50
N GLY A 85 -24.08 -10.30 15.99
CA GLY A 85 -24.07 -10.84 14.63
C GLY A 85 -23.31 -12.16 14.45
N PHE A 86 -23.01 -12.90 15.51
CA PHE A 86 -22.47 -14.25 15.41
C PHE A 86 -23.59 -15.27 15.15
N VAL A 87 -23.56 -15.91 13.98
CA VAL A 87 -24.55 -16.90 13.56
C VAL A 87 -24.04 -18.31 13.84
N SER A 88 -24.61 -18.96 14.85
CA SER A 88 -24.30 -20.36 15.19
C SER A 88 -25.09 -21.37 14.36
N GLY A 89 -26.18 -20.95 13.72
CA GLY A 89 -26.93 -21.77 12.76
C GLY A 89 -26.13 -22.10 11.49
N ARG A 90 -26.61 -23.11 10.78
CA ARG A 90 -26.04 -23.63 9.51
C ARG A 90 -27.13 -23.78 8.47
N PHE A 91 -26.77 -23.74 7.19
CA PHE A 91 -27.79 -23.82 6.13
C PHE A 91 -28.54 -25.15 6.12
N LEU A 92 -27.91 -26.25 6.53
CA LEU A 92 -28.56 -27.57 6.56
C LEU A 92 -29.75 -27.64 7.53
N THR A 93 -29.67 -27.00 8.69
CA THR A 93 -30.74 -27.02 9.72
C THR A 93 -31.58 -25.75 9.73
N GLY A 94 -31.23 -24.76 8.93
CA GLY A 94 -31.80 -23.41 8.98
C GLY A 94 -31.15 -22.50 10.03
N ILE A 95 -31.44 -21.20 9.90
CA ILE A 95 -30.93 -20.12 10.75
C ILE A 95 -32.10 -19.40 11.43
N LYS A 96 -31.86 -18.87 12.64
CA LYS A 96 -32.92 -18.20 13.42
C LYS A 96 -33.32 -16.86 12.77
N PRO A 97 -34.54 -16.32 13.04
CA PRO A 97 -34.97 -15.05 12.44
C PRO A 97 -34.04 -13.86 12.71
N GLN A 98 -33.46 -13.77 13.92
CA GLN A 98 -32.51 -12.69 14.24
C GLN A 98 -31.21 -12.82 13.43
N GLU A 99 -30.69 -14.05 13.33
CA GLU A 99 -29.49 -14.41 12.57
C GLU A 99 -29.70 -14.22 11.06
N PHE A 100 -30.88 -14.59 10.56
CA PHE A 100 -31.29 -14.40 9.17
C PHE A 100 -31.20 -12.93 8.77
N PHE A 101 -31.68 -12.02 9.63
CA PHE A 101 -31.63 -10.59 9.34
C PHE A 101 -30.19 -10.07 9.22
N PHE A 102 -29.30 -10.48 10.13
CA PHE A 102 -27.87 -10.15 10.00
C PHE A 102 -27.23 -10.73 8.74
N HIS A 103 -27.59 -11.97 8.39
CA HIS A 103 -27.12 -12.61 7.16
C HIS A 103 -27.56 -11.82 5.91
N CYS A 104 -28.81 -11.35 5.87
CA CYS A 104 -29.31 -10.50 4.80
C CYS A 104 -28.56 -9.15 4.70
N MET A 105 -28.12 -8.57 5.82
CA MET A 105 -27.30 -7.35 5.79
C MET A 105 -25.99 -7.57 5.03
N ALA A 106 -25.27 -8.64 5.35
CA ALA A 106 -24.01 -8.97 4.68
C ALA A 106 -24.21 -9.33 3.20
N GLY A 107 -25.28 -10.07 2.88
CA GLY A 107 -25.64 -10.34 1.48
C GLY A 107 -25.89 -9.05 0.69
N ARG A 108 -26.60 -8.08 1.29
CA ARG A 108 -26.86 -6.77 0.67
C ARG A 108 -25.59 -5.95 0.47
N GLU A 109 -24.68 -5.96 1.44
CA GLU A 109 -23.38 -5.27 1.31
C GLU A 109 -22.61 -5.78 0.09
N GLY A 110 -22.49 -7.11 -0.06
CA GLY A 110 -21.81 -7.71 -1.22
C GLY A 110 -22.44 -7.29 -2.56
N LEU A 111 -23.77 -7.20 -2.63
CA LEU A 111 -24.49 -6.73 -3.82
C LEU A 111 -24.22 -5.25 -4.11
N VAL A 112 -24.26 -4.40 -3.09
CA VAL A 112 -24.02 -2.96 -3.22
C VAL A 112 -22.57 -2.69 -3.65
N ASP A 113 -21.62 -3.40 -3.06
CA ASP A 113 -20.20 -3.31 -3.42
C ASP A 113 -19.96 -3.68 -4.87
N THR A 114 -20.58 -4.77 -5.32
CA THR A 114 -20.51 -5.21 -6.71
C THR A 114 -21.09 -4.14 -7.65
N ALA A 115 -22.23 -3.55 -7.32
CA ALA A 115 -22.86 -2.52 -8.17
C ALA A 115 -22.02 -1.23 -8.24
N VAL A 116 -21.49 -0.75 -7.12
CA VAL A 116 -20.83 0.56 -7.04
C VAL A 116 -19.36 0.48 -7.45
N LYS A 117 -18.61 -0.50 -6.94
CA LYS A 117 -17.15 -0.53 -7.11
C LYS A 117 -16.75 -0.97 -8.53
N THR A 118 -17.56 -1.78 -9.22
CA THR A 118 -17.26 -2.28 -10.58
C THR A 118 -17.16 -1.16 -11.62
N SER A 119 -18.01 -0.15 -11.53
CA SER A 119 -17.95 1.02 -12.43
C SER A 119 -16.60 1.76 -12.35
N ARG A 120 -15.99 1.79 -11.16
CA ARG A 120 -14.74 2.52 -10.90
C ARG A 120 -13.52 1.78 -11.43
N SER A 121 -13.49 0.45 -11.32
CA SER A 121 -12.41 -0.38 -11.88
C SER A 121 -12.42 -0.37 -13.40
N GLY A 122 -13.61 -0.41 -14.04
CA GLY A 122 -13.73 -0.27 -15.50
C GLY A 122 -13.22 1.07 -16.02
N TYR A 123 -13.54 2.18 -15.33
CA TYR A 123 -13.02 3.50 -15.71
C TYR A 123 -11.49 3.60 -15.56
N LEU A 124 -10.93 3.04 -14.47
CA LEU A 124 -9.48 2.95 -14.28
C LEU A 124 -8.81 2.21 -15.45
N GLN A 125 -9.33 1.03 -15.81
CA GLN A 125 -8.81 0.22 -16.92
C GLN A 125 -8.84 1.00 -18.24
N ARG A 126 -9.96 1.66 -18.58
CA ARG A 126 -10.06 2.48 -19.80
C ARG A 126 -9.00 3.57 -19.84
N CYS A 127 -8.77 4.26 -18.71
CA CYS A 127 -7.76 5.31 -18.65
C CYS A 127 -6.36 4.75 -18.90
N ILE A 128 -5.99 3.63 -18.27
CA ILE A 128 -4.67 3.03 -18.46
C ILE A 128 -4.50 2.53 -19.89
N ILE A 129 -5.49 1.83 -20.45
CA ILE A 129 -5.46 1.35 -21.84
C ILE A 129 -5.21 2.53 -22.79
N LYS A 130 -5.92 3.64 -22.63
CA LYS A 130 -5.77 4.79 -23.54
C LYS A 130 -4.41 5.48 -23.47
N HIS A 131 -3.71 5.43 -22.33
CA HIS A 131 -2.37 5.99 -22.24
C HIS A 131 -1.28 5.02 -22.70
N LEU A 132 -1.54 3.71 -22.68
CA LEU A 132 -0.55 2.69 -23.03
C LEU A 132 -0.80 2.03 -24.39
N GLU A 133 -1.84 2.42 -25.14
CA GLU A 133 -2.20 1.77 -26.41
C GLU A 133 -1.14 1.90 -27.51
N GLY A 134 -0.30 2.94 -27.45
CA GLY A 134 0.79 3.16 -28.40
C GLY A 134 2.09 2.41 -28.08
N LEU A 135 2.21 1.76 -26.92
CA LEU A 135 3.47 1.10 -26.53
C LEU A 135 3.63 -0.28 -27.16
N VAL A 136 4.62 -0.39 -28.04
CA VAL A 136 4.91 -1.59 -28.83
C VAL A 136 6.41 -1.92 -28.75
N VAL A 137 6.74 -3.22 -28.75
CA VAL A 137 8.13 -3.68 -28.86
C VAL A 137 8.63 -3.52 -30.29
N GLN A 138 9.77 -2.88 -30.48
CA GLN A 138 10.37 -2.68 -31.79
C GLN A 138 11.40 -3.77 -32.12
N TYR A 139 11.86 -3.82 -33.38
CA TYR A 139 12.84 -4.82 -33.86
C TYR A 139 14.22 -4.72 -33.20
N ASP A 140 14.52 -3.62 -32.52
CA ASP A 140 15.70 -3.46 -31.67
C ASP A 140 15.46 -3.93 -30.21
N LEU A 141 14.30 -4.54 -29.94
CA LEU A 141 13.80 -4.99 -28.64
C LEU A 141 13.48 -3.86 -27.65
N THR A 142 13.55 -2.60 -28.08
CA THR A 142 13.13 -1.45 -27.27
C THR A 142 11.62 -1.32 -27.26
N VAL A 143 11.05 -0.86 -26.14
CA VAL A 143 9.63 -0.51 -26.05
C VAL A 143 9.49 0.96 -26.39
N ARG A 144 8.75 1.26 -27.46
CA ARG A 144 8.54 2.61 -27.94
C ARG A 144 7.06 2.96 -28.00
N ASP A 145 6.78 4.24 -27.80
CA ASP A 145 5.47 4.80 -28.09
C ASP A 145 5.30 5.04 -29.60
N SER A 146 4.07 5.30 -30.02
CA SER A 146 3.67 5.64 -31.38
C SER A 146 4.44 6.83 -31.97
N ASP A 147 4.88 7.78 -31.13
CA ASP A 147 5.70 8.93 -31.51
C ASP A 147 7.20 8.58 -31.72
N GLY A 148 7.60 7.32 -31.51
CA GLY A 148 9.00 6.87 -31.61
C GLY A 148 9.85 7.11 -30.35
N SER A 149 9.26 7.72 -29.32
CA SER A 149 9.88 7.91 -28.00
C SER A 149 10.15 6.56 -27.32
N VAL A 150 11.38 6.36 -26.82
CA VAL A 150 11.78 5.14 -26.11
C VAL A 150 11.35 5.21 -24.65
N VAL A 151 10.54 4.25 -24.21
CA VAL A 151 10.06 4.14 -22.81
C VAL A 151 10.90 3.13 -22.02
N GLN A 152 11.24 1.99 -22.62
CA GLN A 152 12.15 0.99 -22.04
C GLN A 152 13.15 0.51 -23.09
N PHE A 153 14.40 0.27 -22.67
CA PHE A 153 15.44 -0.27 -23.55
C PHE A 153 15.26 -1.75 -23.84
N LEU A 154 14.64 -2.49 -22.92
CA LEU A 154 14.29 -3.89 -23.07
C LEU A 154 13.01 -4.13 -22.27
N TYR A 155 12.03 -4.82 -22.85
CA TYR A 155 10.77 -5.11 -22.18
C TYR A 155 11.01 -5.86 -20.86
N GLY A 156 10.53 -5.32 -19.73
CA GLY A 156 10.71 -5.98 -18.43
C GLY A 156 12.17 -6.09 -17.95
N GLU A 157 13.10 -5.34 -18.55
CA GLU A 157 14.56 -5.44 -18.34
C GLU A 157 15.22 -6.77 -18.75
N ASP A 158 14.45 -7.78 -19.17
CA ASP A 158 14.93 -9.10 -19.59
C ASP A 158 14.48 -9.54 -20.99
N GLY A 159 13.48 -8.86 -21.55
CA GLY A 159 12.96 -9.05 -22.91
C GLY A 159 12.02 -10.24 -23.03
N LEU A 160 11.61 -10.85 -21.92
CA LEU A 160 10.82 -12.08 -21.92
C LEU A 160 9.33 -11.83 -22.08
N ASP A 161 8.68 -12.73 -22.79
CA ASP A 161 7.22 -12.80 -22.88
C ASP A 161 6.63 -13.59 -21.71
N ILE A 162 5.65 -13.00 -21.02
CA ILE A 162 5.10 -13.50 -19.74
C ILE A 162 4.51 -14.92 -19.87
N PRO A 163 3.72 -15.26 -20.91
CA PRO A 163 3.18 -16.61 -21.07
C PRO A 163 4.25 -17.68 -21.33
N LYS A 164 5.43 -17.30 -21.84
CA LYS A 164 6.53 -18.22 -22.16
C LYS A 164 7.49 -18.42 -20.95
N THR A 165 7.42 -17.57 -19.95
CA THR A 165 8.27 -17.57 -18.74
C THR A 165 8.04 -18.70 -17.72
N PRO A 166 6.85 -19.32 -17.55
CA PRO A 166 6.64 -20.36 -16.52
C PRO A 166 7.62 -21.53 -16.61
N PHE A 167 8.04 -21.91 -17.82
CA PHE A 167 9.02 -22.99 -18.04
C PHE A 167 10.47 -22.58 -17.75
N LEU A 168 10.76 -21.29 -17.56
CA LEU A 168 12.08 -20.79 -17.18
C LEU A 168 12.29 -20.75 -15.65
N GLN A 169 11.28 -21.15 -14.87
CA GLN A 169 11.41 -21.22 -13.42
C GLN A 169 12.18 -22.47 -12.99
N PRO A 170 13.01 -22.41 -11.93
CA PRO A 170 13.82 -23.54 -11.48
C PRO A 170 13.01 -24.80 -11.14
N ARG A 171 11.74 -24.66 -10.73
CA ARG A 171 10.83 -25.79 -10.47
C ARG A 171 10.51 -26.62 -11.71
N GLN A 172 10.64 -26.05 -12.91
CA GLN A 172 10.31 -26.69 -14.18
C GLN A 172 11.56 -27.21 -14.92
N PHE A 173 12.77 -26.99 -14.39
CA PHE A 173 13.99 -27.48 -15.02
C PHE A 173 14.06 -29.02 -15.09
N PRO A 174 13.62 -29.78 -14.06
CA PRO A 174 13.55 -31.23 -14.16
C PRO A 174 12.62 -31.69 -15.30
N PHE A 175 11.49 -31.00 -15.50
CA PHE A 175 10.58 -31.29 -16.61
C PHE A 175 11.23 -31.06 -17.99
N ILE A 176 12.08 -30.05 -18.13
CA ILE A 176 12.82 -29.79 -19.38
C ILE A 176 13.90 -30.86 -19.60
N GLU A 177 14.56 -31.28 -18.53
CA GLU A 177 15.58 -32.34 -18.55
C GLU A 177 14.99 -33.69 -18.97
N ASP A 178 13.88 -34.10 -18.36
CA ASP A 178 13.16 -35.34 -18.69
C ASP A 178 12.70 -35.37 -20.15
N ASN A 179 12.33 -34.20 -20.71
CA ASN A 179 11.82 -34.06 -22.07
C ASN A 179 12.88 -33.60 -23.09
N PHE A 180 14.16 -33.67 -22.74
CA PHE A 180 15.25 -33.15 -23.57
C PHE A 180 15.21 -33.66 -25.03
N GLU A 181 15.05 -34.97 -25.24
CA GLU A 181 15.06 -35.56 -26.58
C GLU A 181 13.92 -35.06 -27.46
N VAL A 182 12.73 -34.90 -26.88
CA VAL A 182 11.53 -34.42 -27.58
C VAL A 182 11.74 -32.97 -28.01
N ILE A 183 12.29 -32.13 -27.12
CA ILE A 183 12.57 -30.72 -27.44
C ILE A 183 13.66 -30.60 -28.50
N ARG A 184 14.74 -31.40 -28.39
CA ARG A 184 15.84 -31.42 -29.35
C ARG A 184 15.35 -31.75 -30.76
N ARG A 185 14.52 -32.78 -30.91
CA ARG A 185 13.96 -33.21 -32.21
C ARG A 185 12.94 -32.22 -32.76
N SER A 186 11.95 -31.82 -31.96
CA SER A 186 10.85 -30.96 -32.42
C SER A 186 11.29 -29.56 -32.83
N GLN A 187 12.33 -29.02 -32.19
CA GLN A 187 12.82 -27.66 -32.45
C GLN A 187 14.12 -27.62 -33.27
N SER A 188 14.57 -28.78 -33.76
CA SER A 188 15.80 -28.95 -34.56
C SER A 188 17.01 -28.22 -33.97
N LEU A 189 17.24 -28.40 -32.66
CA LEU A 189 18.23 -27.66 -31.87
C LEU A 189 19.62 -27.66 -32.52
N ASP A 190 20.04 -28.81 -33.08
CA ASP A 190 21.36 -28.99 -33.69
C ASP A 190 21.59 -28.03 -34.88
N SER A 191 20.55 -27.78 -35.69
CA SER A 191 20.63 -26.85 -36.82
C SER A 191 20.72 -25.38 -36.39
N VAL A 192 20.13 -25.05 -35.24
CA VAL A 192 20.07 -23.69 -34.71
C VAL A 192 21.36 -23.35 -33.97
N LEU A 193 21.88 -24.28 -33.18
CA LEU A 193 23.17 -24.14 -32.50
C LEU A 193 24.32 -23.97 -33.49
N ALA A 194 24.25 -24.58 -34.67
CA ALA A 194 25.25 -24.40 -35.73
C ALA A 194 25.29 -22.97 -36.31
N ARG A 195 24.21 -22.19 -36.18
CA ARG A 195 24.08 -20.83 -36.72
C ARG A 195 24.34 -19.73 -35.70
N LEU A 196 24.32 -20.07 -34.40
CA LEU A 196 24.40 -19.10 -33.31
C LEU A 196 25.78 -19.15 -32.64
N ASP A 197 26.33 -17.98 -32.34
CA ASP A 197 27.52 -17.88 -31.51
C ASP A 197 27.16 -18.07 -30.02
N ALA A 198 27.71 -19.13 -29.41
CA ALA A 198 27.48 -19.48 -28.01
C ALA A 198 28.64 -19.06 -27.09
N GLN A 199 29.80 -18.65 -27.64
CA GLN A 199 31.03 -18.50 -26.86
C GLN A 199 31.21 -17.08 -26.30
N THR A 200 30.81 -16.06 -27.05
CA THR A 200 31.01 -14.65 -26.65
C THR A 200 30.28 -14.29 -25.37
N ALA A 201 29.00 -14.68 -25.24
CA ALA A 201 28.24 -14.45 -24.02
C ALA A 201 28.84 -15.18 -22.80
N GLY A 202 29.26 -16.44 -22.98
CA GLY A 202 29.89 -17.24 -21.93
C GLY A 202 31.18 -16.61 -21.39
N GLN A 203 32.09 -16.19 -22.29
CA GLN A 203 33.34 -15.52 -21.92
C GLN A 203 33.09 -14.21 -21.15
N HIS A 204 32.03 -13.49 -21.51
CA HIS A 204 31.63 -12.27 -20.81
C HIS A 204 31.08 -12.57 -19.41
N PHE A 205 30.28 -13.62 -19.24
CA PHE A 205 29.86 -14.09 -17.92
C PHE A 205 31.05 -14.52 -17.06
N ASP A 206 32.05 -15.21 -17.62
CA ASP A 206 33.29 -15.54 -16.91
C ASP A 206 34.06 -14.29 -16.49
N ALA A 207 34.06 -13.23 -17.31
CA ALA A 207 34.64 -11.95 -16.92
C ALA A 207 33.87 -11.29 -15.76
N ILE A 208 32.53 -11.35 -15.78
CA ILE A 208 31.67 -10.88 -14.68
C ILE A 208 31.96 -11.68 -13.40
N GLN A 209 32.04 -13.00 -13.46
CA GLN A 209 32.31 -13.84 -12.29
C GLN A 209 33.71 -13.61 -11.73
N ARG A 210 34.73 -13.50 -12.60
CA ARG A 210 36.10 -13.12 -12.18
C ARG A 210 36.13 -11.74 -11.52
N TRP A 211 35.31 -10.80 -11.98
CA TRP A 211 35.18 -9.50 -11.33
C TRP A 211 34.49 -9.59 -9.97
N LYS A 212 33.43 -10.40 -9.84
CA LYS A 212 32.72 -10.65 -8.58
C LYS A 212 33.65 -11.31 -7.55
N ALA A 213 34.41 -12.33 -7.94
CA ALA A 213 35.33 -13.05 -7.07
C ALA A 213 36.46 -12.18 -6.50
N LYS A 214 36.90 -11.16 -7.24
CA LYS A 214 37.95 -10.22 -6.79
C LYS A 214 37.47 -9.22 -5.72
N ARG A 215 36.18 -9.21 -5.35
CA ARG A 215 35.59 -8.22 -4.44
C ARG A 215 34.70 -8.88 -3.40
N GLU A 216 35.08 -8.78 -2.13
CA GLU A 216 34.29 -9.30 -0.99
C GLU A 216 32.93 -8.59 -0.81
N MET A 217 32.82 -7.32 -1.22
CA MET A 217 31.57 -6.57 -1.22
C MET A 217 31.12 -6.21 -2.64
N LEU A 218 29.93 -6.69 -3.01
CA LEU A 218 29.21 -6.26 -4.21
C LEU A 218 28.82 -4.78 -4.05
N ASN A 219 29.70 -3.89 -4.49
CA ASN A 219 29.31 -2.49 -4.67
C ASN A 219 28.18 -2.45 -5.72
N PRO A 220 27.06 -1.75 -5.44
CA PRO A 220 26.04 -1.54 -6.47
C PRO A 220 26.71 -0.88 -7.68
N ARG A 221 26.23 -1.17 -8.91
CA ARG A 221 26.64 -0.49 -10.14
C ARG A 221 26.32 1.01 -10.03
N ARG A 222 27.18 1.76 -9.33
CA ARG A 222 27.01 3.20 -9.08
C ARG A 222 27.70 3.96 -10.20
N GLY A 223 26.90 4.53 -11.09
CA GLY A 223 27.40 5.42 -12.11
C GLY A 223 28.10 6.65 -11.54
N ALA A 224 29.01 7.24 -12.33
CA ALA A 224 29.72 8.46 -11.97
C ALA A 224 28.76 9.63 -11.63
N PHE A 225 27.63 9.69 -12.34
CA PHE A 225 26.55 10.65 -12.09
C PHE A 225 25.91 10.48 -10.70
N LEU A 226 25.70 9.24 -10.22
CA LEU A 226 25.14 9.01 -8.88
C LEU A 226 26.09 9.47 -7.76
N LEU A 227 27.40 9.29 -7.95
CA LEU A 227 28.42 9.80 -7.02
C LEU A 227 28.47 11.33 -7.02
N PHE A 228 28.28 11.94 -8.20
CA PHE A 228 28.16 13.38 -8.34
C PHE A 228 26.90 13.93 -7.66
N SER A 229 25.75 13.34 -7.99
CA SER A 229 24.44 13.68 -7.43
C SER A 229 24.46 13.58 -5.92
N LYS A 230 24.96 12.48 -5.33
CA LYS A 230 25.06 12.32 -3.87
C LYS A 230 25.91 13.42 -3.20
N LYS A 231 26.96 13.91 -3.87
CA LYS A 231 27.82 14.99 -3.34
C LYS A 231 27.18 16.37 -3.48
N LYS A 232 26.34 16.59 -4.49
CA LYS A 232 25.68 17.87 -4.78
C LYS A 232 24.29 18.00 -4.15
N LEU A 233 23.62 16.88 -3.86
CA LEU A 233 22.28 16.84 -3.24
C LEU A 233 22.25 17.57 -1.90
N GLY A 234 23.33 17.51 -1.12
CA GLY A 234 23.44 18.22 0.16
C GLY A 234 23.52 19.75 0.03
N LYS A 235 23.63 20.30 -1.18
CA LYS A 235 23.80 21.73 -1.45
C LYS A 235 22.66 22.36 -2.27
N LEU A 236 21.72 21.58 -2.83
CA LEU A 236 20.60 22.11 -3.62
C LEU A 236 19.25 21.85 -2.92
N LYS A 237 18.38 22.87 -2.97
CA LYS A 237 16.98 22.81 -2.53
C LYS A 237 16.00 22.49 -3.67
N ASP A 238 16.41 22.52 -4.95
CA ASP A 238 15.52 22.43 -6.11
C ASP A 238 15.86 21.33 -7.14
N SER A 239 14.83 21.04 -7.96
CA SER A 239 14.54 19.96 -8.92
C SER A 239 15.69 19.18 -9.59
N THR A 240 15.42 17.89 -9.84
CA THR A 240 16.29 16.89 -10.47
C THR A 240 16.87 17.30 -11.83
N GLU A 241 16.16 18.13 -12.59
CA GLU A 241 16.58 18.62 -13.92
C GLU A 241 17.82 19.51 -13.85
N GLY A 242 17.96 20.34 -12.80
CA GLY A 242 19.12 21.21 -12.61
C GLY A 242 20.42 20.45 -12.34
N LEU A 243 20.33 19.25 -11.73
CA LEU A 243 21.50 18.40 -11.48
C LEU A 243 22.03 17.74 -12.76
N VAL A 244 21.14 17.40 -13.68
CA VAL A 244 21.49 16.85 -15.00
C VAL A 244 22.20 17.92 -15.82
N GLY A 245 21.64 19.13 -15.88
CA GLY A 245 22.29 20.28 -16.53
C GLY A 245 23.69 20.56 -15.97
N GLN A 246 23.85 20.55 -14.64
CA GLN A 246 25.16 20.75 -13.99
C GLN A 246 26.17 19.63 -14.26
N TRP A 247 25.70 18.41 -14.51
CA TRP A 247 26.57 17.31 -14.91
C TRP A 247 27.08 17.46 -16.34
N HIS A 248 26.21 17.90 -17.24
CA HIS A 248 26.59 18.18 -18.63
C HIS A 248 27.45 19.45 -18.76
N SER A 249 27.31 20.42 -17.85
CA SER A 249 28.13 21.63 -17.82
C SER A 249 29.48 21.46 -17.12
N LEU A 250 29.77 20.30 -16.54
CA LEU A 250 31.06 20.01 -15.90
C LEU A 250 32.14 19.76 -16.95
N ASP A 251 33.33 20.32 -16.73
CA ASP A 251 34.51 20.04 -17.54
C ASP A 251 34.84 18.54 -17.55
N GLU A 252 35.46 18.07 -18.64
CA GLU A 252 35.85 16.66 -18.82
C GLU A 252 36.75 16.17 -17.68
N ALA A 253 37.66 17.01 -17.18
CA ALA A 253 38.51 16.70 -16.02
C ALA A 253 37.69 16.49 -14.73
N GLY A 254 36.61 17.26 -14.57
CA GLY A 254 35.65 17.13 -13.48
C GLY A 254 34.89 15.80 -13.56
N ARG A 255 34.37 15.44 -14.73
CA ARG A 255 33.67 14.17 -14.97
C ARG A 255 34.62 12.97 -14.80
N ALA A 256 35.85 13.07 -15.32
CA ALA A 256 36.87 12.03 -15.21
C ALA A 256 37.20 11.69 -13.75
N LYS A 257 37.17 12.66 -12.83
CA LYS A 257 37.36 12.42 -11.38
C LYS A 257 36.27 11.53 -10.78
N TYR A 258 35.03 11.66 -11.24
CA TYR A 258 33.92 10.81 -10.80
C TYR A 258 33.92 9.46 -11.52
N LEU A 259 34.28 9.42 -12.80
CA LEU A 259 34.46 8.19 -13.58
C LEU A 259 35.59 7.32 -13.02
N LYS A 260 36.71 7.90 -12.58
CA LYS A 260 37.80 7.16 -11.90
C LYS A 260 37.36 6.57 -10.55
N LYS A 261 36.40 7.21 -9.88
CA LYS A 261 35.84 6.74 -8.59
C LYS A 261 34.71 5.72 -8.76
N ALA A 262 33.98 5.79 -9.87
CA ALA A 262 33.05 4.75 -10.27
C ALA A 262 33.87 3.57 -10.78
N SER A 263 33.95 2.50 -10.00
CA SER A 263 34.66 1.31 -10.47
C SER A 263 34.07 0.82 -11.79
N ARG A 264 34.93 0.54 -12.79
CA ARG A 264 34.56 -0.21 -14.01
C ARG A 264 33.97 -1.55 -13.59
N CYS A 265 32.66 -1.59 -13.46
CA CYS A 265 31.88 -2.82 -13.34
C CYS A 265 31.55 -3.25 -14.78
N PRO A 266 31.79 -4.51 -15.16
CA PRO A 266 31.29 -5.03 -16.42
C PRO A 266 29.77 -4.80 -16.49
N GLU A 267 29.31 -4.33 -17.63
CA GLU A 267 27.89 -4.14 -17.91
C GLU A 267 27.17 -5.51 -17.90
N PRO A 268 25.85 -5.57 -17.72
CA PRO A 268 25.13 -6.82 -17.89
C PRO A 268 25.22 -7.30 -19.35
N SER A 269 25.24 -8.62 -19.55
CA SER A 269 25.25 -9.29 -20.86
C SER A 269 24.19 -8.73 -21.82
N LEU A 270 22.96 -8.58 -21.33
CA LEU A 270 21.81 -8.09 -22.10
C LEU A 270 21.99 -6.67 -22.68
N ASN A 271 22.89 -5.86 -22.10
CA ASN A 271 23.15 -4.50 -22.60
C ASN A 271 24.16 -4.49 -23.76
N LEU A 272 25.09 -5.44 -23.76
CA LEU A 272 26.15 -5.54 -24.77
C LEU A 272 25.74 -6.45 -25.93
N PHE A 273 25.05 -7.54 -25.62
CA PHE A 273 24.71 -8.59 -26.56
C PHE A 273 23.19 -8.70 -26.68
N ARG A 274 22.72 -8.49 -27.89
CA ARG A 274 21.33 -8.68 -28.29
C ARG A 274 20.90 -10.15 -28.04
N PRO A 275 19.90 -10.40 -27.17
CA PRO A 275 19.53 -11.75 -26.76
C PRO A 275 18.86 -12.56 -27.88
N ASP A 276 18.36 -11.89 -28.92
CA ASP A 276 17.82 -12.51 -30.12
C ASP A 276 18.89 -13.06 -31.07
N VAL A 277 20.12 -12.53 -31.02
CA VAL A 277 21.23 -12.89 -31.92
C VAL A 277 22.31 -13.72 -31.22
N CYS A 278 22.71 -13.32 -30.01
CA CYS A 278 23.81 -13.93 -29.28
C CYS A 278 23.25 -14.97 -28.30
N LEU A 279 23.53 -16.25 -28.56
CA LEU A 279 23.07 -17.34 -27.70
C LEU A 279 23.80 -17.28 -26.36
N GLY A 280 23.03 -17.35 -25.28
CA GLY A 280 23.57 -17.24 -23.92
C GLY A 280 23.61 -15.82 -23.38
N SER A 281 23.21 -14.79 -24.15
CA SER A 281 22.89 -13.48 -23.59
C SER A 281 21.57 -13.56 -22.79
N VAL A 282 21.70 -13.85 -21.50
CA VAL A 282 20.58 -14.02 -20.55
C VAL A 282 20.71 -13.05 -19.39
N SER A 283 19.67 -12.94 -18.55
CA SER A 283 19.76 -12.16 -17.31
C SER A 283 20.76 -12.79 -16.31
N GLU A 284 21.45 -11.97 -15.52
CA GLU A 284 22.38 -12.46 -14.49
C GLU A 284 21.69 -13.32 -13.42
N ASN A 285 20.42 -13.03 -13.14
CA ASN A 285 19.61 -13.82 -12.21
C ASN A 285 19.36 -15.23 -12.78
N PHE A 286 18.91 -15.31 -14.04
CA PHE A 286 18.66 -16.59 -14.70
C PHE A 286 19.96 -17.40 -14.82
N HIS A 287 21.06 -16.78 -15.23
CA HIS A 287 22.37 -17.44 -15.28
C HIS A 287 22.78 -18.01 -13.90
N GLY A 288 22.59 -17.26 -12.81
CA GLY A 288 22.85 -17.75 -11.45
C GLY A 288 21.97 -18.93 -11.04
N ILE A 289 20.68 -18.90 -11.42
CA ILE A 289 19.74 -20.00 -11.18
C ILE A 289 20.14 -21.25 -11.98
N THR A 290 20.50 -21.08 -13.25
CA THR A 290 20.94 -22.18 -14.12
C THR A 290 22.22 -22.82 -13.61
N GLU A 291 23.25 -22.05 -13.28
CA GLU A 291 24.50 -22.63 -12.76
C GLU A 291 24.30 -23.33 -11.42
N LYS A 292 23.47 -22.77 -10.53
CA LYS A 292 23.12 -23.45 -9.28
C LYS A 292 22.45 -24.80 -9.53
N TYR A 293 21.50 -24.86 -10.45
CA TYR A 293 20.84 -26.11 -10.82
C TYR A 293 21.82 -27.12 -11.42
N LEU A 294 22.65 -26.70 -12.38
CA LEU A 294 23.65 -27.58 -13.01
C LEU A 294 24.62 -28.17 -11.98
N LEU A 295 25.03 -27.40 -10.98
CA LEU A 295 25.89 -27.89 -9.89
C LEU A 295 25.17 -28.92 -8.99
N GLU A 296 23.89 -28.71 -8.67
CA GLU A 296 23.09 -29.62 -7.86
C GLU A 296 22.81 -30.95 -8.61
N THR A 297 22.48 -30.87 -9.90
CA THR A 297 22.17 -32.03 -10.76
C THR A 297 23.40 -32.86 -11.14
N SER A 298 24.61 -32.27 -11.08
CA SER A 298 25.89 -32.96 -11.34
C SER A 298 26.12 -34.19 -10.45
N PHE A 299 25.46 -34.26 -9.28
CA PHE A 299 25.55 -35.38 -8.35
C PHE A 299 24.58 -36.53 -8.62
N GLY A 300 23.62 -36.37 -9.54
CA GLY A 300 22.54 -37.34 -9.78
C GLY A 300 22.30 -37.73 -11.24
N LEU A 301 23.13 -37.29 -12.19
CA LEU A 301 22.85 -37.47 -13.61
C LEU A 301 22.97 -38.93 -14.08
N ASN A 302 21.89 -39.40 -14.69
CA ASN A 302 21.89 -40.46 -15.69
C ASN A 302 22.91 -40.10 -16.79
N VAL A 303 23.73 -41.09 -17.17
CA VAL A 303 24.96 -41.03 -17.97
C VAL A 303 24.84 -40.38 -19.38
N PHE A 304 23.64 -39.99 -19.83
CA PHE A 304 23.38 -39.57 -21.21
C PHE A 304 23.35 -38.06 -21.48
N LEU A 305 23.18 -37.20 -20.47
CA LEU A 305 23.06 -35.75 -20.69
C LEU A 305 24.31 -34.98 -20.22
N SER A 306 25.01 -34.34 -21.17
CA SER A 306 26.10 -33.41 -20.84
C SER A 306 25.53 -32.13 -20.23
N SER A 307 26.13 -31.66 -19.13
CA SER A 307 25.80 -30.38 -18.47
C SER A 307 25.88 -29.19 -19.45
N VAL A 308 26.75 -29.28 -20.47
CA VAL A 308 26.89 -28.31 -21.54
C VAL A 308 25.64 -28.29 -22.45
N SER A 309 25.14 -29.48 -22.82
CA SER A 309 23.95 -29.60 -23.67
C SER A 309 22.70 -29.09 -22.97
N LEU A 310 22.57 -29.36 -21.67
CA LEU A 310 21.46 -28.84 -20.87
C LEU A 310 21.52 -27.31 -20.72
N ARG A 311 22.71 -26.75 -20.49
CA ARG A 311 22.91 -25.29 -20.46
C ARG A 311 22.51 -24.65 -21.79
N GLN A 312 22.94 -25.22 -22.92
CA GLN A 312 22.57 -24.74 -24.25
C GLN A 312 21.06 -24.81 -24.49
N LEU A 313 20.40 -25.89 -24.05
CA LEU A 313 18.96 -26.01 -24.16
C LEU A 313 18.22 -24.93 -23.35
N LEU A 314 18.67 -24.64 -22.13
CA LEU A 314 18.07 -23.61 -21.28
C LEU A 314 18.27 -22.20 -21.86
N HIS A 315 19.46 -21.90 -22.40
CA HIS A 315 19.70 -20.65 -23.11
C HIS A 315 18.89 -20.52 -24.40
N TYR A 316 18.72 -21.62 -25.14
CA TYR A 316 17.87 -21.64 -26.32
C TYR A 316 16.39 -21.42 -25.95
N LYS A 317 15.93 -22.05 -24.86
CA LYS A 317 14.57 -21.83 -24.35
C LYS A 317 14.36 -20.38 -23.93
N TRP A 318 15.33 -19.74 -23.29
CA TRP A 318 15.31 -18.30 -22.98
C TRP A 318 15.13 -17.45 -24.25
N GLN A 319 15.95 -17.67 -25.27
CA GLN A 319 15.88 -16.93 -26.54
C GLN A 319 14.53 -17.10 -27.24
N ARG A 320 13.94 -18.31 -27.19
CA ARG A 320 12.59 -18.58 -27.73
C ARG A 320 11.46 -17.98 -26.90
N SER A 321 11.72 -17.66 -25.64
CA SER A 321 10.78 -17.01 -24.73
C SER A 321 10.83 -15.49 -24.81
N LEU A 322 11.66 -14.89 -25.68
CA LEU A 322 11.66 -13.45 -25.91
C LEU A 322 10.31 -12.96 -26.47
N CYS A 323 9.99 -11.71 -26.16
CA CYS A 323 8.85 -11.01 -26.70
C CYS A 323 9.09 -10.67 -28.18
N ASP A 324 8.08 -10.94 -29.00
CA ASP A 324 8.16 -10.76 -30.44
C ASP A 324 8.05 -9.26 -30.80
N PRO A 325 8.85 -8.74 -31.75
CA PRO A 325 8.68 -7.37 -32.23
C PRO A 325 7.29 -7.16 -32.84
N GLY A 326 6.66 -6.03 -32.52
CA GLY A 326 5.28 -5.71 -32.88
C GLY A 326 4.26 -6.01 -31.78
N GLU A 327 4.67 -6.66 -30.69
CA GLU A 327 3.76 -6.97 -29.59
C GLU A 327 3.30 -5.70 -28.85
N ALA A 328 1.98 -5.58 -28.65
CA ALA A 328 1.34 -4.44 -27.99
C ALA A 328 1.43 -4.55 -26.45
N VAL A 329 2.67 -4.51 -25.94
CA VAL A 329 2.98 -4.69 -24.51
C VAL A 329 2.29 -3.68 -23.60
N GLY A 330 1.99 -2.48 -24.08
CA GLY A 330 1.25 -1.49 -23.29
C GLY A 330 -0.20 -1.88 -23.05
N LEU A 331 -0.87 -2.42 -24.06
CA LEU A 331 -2.24 -2.94 -23.92
C LEU A 331 -2.28 -4.14 -22.97
N LEU A 332 -1.35 -5.08 -23.12
CA LEU A 332 -1.23 -6.22 -22.22
C LEU A 332 -1.00 -5.78 -20.77
N ALA A 333 -0.04 -4.87 -20.54
CA ALA A 333 0.22 -4.32 -19.21
C ALA A 333 -1.01 -3.61 -18.61
N ALA A 334 -1.74 -2.83 -19.42
CA ALA A 334 -2.95 -2.16 -19.00
C ALA A 334 -4.06 -3.15 -18.60
N GLN A 335 -4.25 -4.21 -19.38
CA GLN A 335 -5.23 -5.25 -19.10
C GLN A 335 -4.84 -6.08 -17.87
N SER A 336 -3.56 -6.43 -17.71
CA SER A 336 -3.06 -7.17 -16.55
C SER A 336 -3.17 -6.38 -15.23
N ILE A 337 -3.32 -5.06 -15.27
CA ILE A 337 -3.64 -4.24 -14.09
C ILE A 337 -5.16 -4.10 -13.93
N GLY A 338 -5.87 -3.86 -15.02
CA GLY A 338 -7.31 -3.58 -15.02
C GLY A 338 -8.18 -4.79 -14.68
N GLU A 339 -7.95 -5.92 -15.34
CA GLU A 339 -8.77 -7.14 -15.18
C GLU A 339 -8.70 -7.68 -13.73
N PRO A 340 -7.52 -7.86 -13.10
CA PRO A 340 -7.47 -8.28 -11.71
C PRO A 340 -8.08 -7.26 -10.75
N SER A 341 -8.03 -5.96 -11.08
CA SER A 341 -8.70 -4.92 -10.28
C SER A 341 -10.23 -5.06 -10.33
N THR A 342 -10.79 -5.42 -11.49
CA THR A 342 -12.23 -5.75 -11.58
C THR A 342 -12.54 -7.02 -10.80
N GLN A 343 -11.70 -8.06 -10.90
CA GLN A 343 -11.88 -9.31 -10.17
C GLN A 343 -11.78 -9.12 -8.65
N MET A 344 -10.84 -8.32 -8.17
CA MET A 344 -10.71 -7.91 -6.76
C MET A 344 -11.97 -7.22 -6.25
N THR A 345 -12.71 -6.55 -7.14
CA THR A 345 -13.99 -5.93 -6.81
C THR A 345 -15.11 -6.96 -6.70
N LEU A 346 -15.21 -7.84 -7.70
CA LEU A 346 -16.27 -8.84 -7.82
C LEU A 346 -16.14 -9.95 -6.75
N ASN A 347 -14.91 -10.34 -6.41
CA ASN A 347 -14.64 -11.38 -5.40
C ASN A 347 -15.09 -10.98 -3.99
N THR A 348 -15.32 -9.69 -3.72
CA THR A 348 -15.89 -9.21 -2.45
C THR A 348 -17.23 -9.88 -2.14
N PHE A 349 -18.02 -10.22 -3.18
CA PHE A 349 -19.29 -10.91 -2.99
C PHE A 349 -19.14 -12.30 -2.36
N HIS A 350 -18.12 -13.06 -2.75
CA HIS A 350 -17.87 -14.41 -2.22
C HIS A 350 -17.27 -14.40 -0.82
N PHE A 351 -16.67 -13.29 -0.39
CA PHE A 351 -16.11 -13.10 0.95
C PHE A 351 -16.94 -12.17 1.84
N ALA A 352 -18.12 -11.72 1.37
CA ALA A 352 -19.00 -10.82 2.11
C ALA A 352 -19.38 -11.44 3.46
N GLY A 353 -19.16 -10.70 4.54
CA GLY A 353 -19.38 -11.16 5.91
C GLY A 353 -18.15 -11.68 6.66
N ARG A 354 -16.95 -11.77 6.05
CA ARG A 354 -15.68 -12.08 6.76
C ARG A 354 -14.67 -10.94 6.62
N GLY A 355 -14.21 -10.38 7.73
CA GLY A 355 -13.33 -9.20 7.75
C GLY A 355 -11.89 -9.41 7.30
N GLU A 356 -11.46 -10.65 7.15
CA GLU A 356 -10.05 -10.98 6.89
C GLU A 356 -9.59 -10.61 5.47
N MET A 357 -10.53 -10.40 4.53
CA MET A 357 -10.20 -10.19 3.11
C MET A 357 -10.87 -8.94 2.54
N ASN A 358 -10.59 -7.78 3.13
CA ASN A 358 -10.93 -6.47 2.55
C ASN A 358 -10.01 -6.12 1.36
N VAL A 359 -10.08 -6.94 0.31
CA VAL A 359 -9.34 -6.81 -0.95
C VAL A 359 -9.68 -5.48 -1.67
N THR A 360 -10.85 -4.89 -1.39
CA THR A 360 -11.33 -3.64 -2.01
C THR A 360 -10.61 -2.36 -1.55
N LEU A 361 -9.78 -2.42 -0.51
CA LEU A 361 -8.96 -1.27 -0.10
C LEU A 361 -7.89 -0.90 -1.15
N GLY A 362 -7.55 -1.82 -2.05
CA GLY A 362 -6.54 -1.60 -3.09
C GLY A 362 -6.95 -0.61 -4.18
N ILE A 363 -8.20 -0.63 -4.64
CA ILE A 363 -8.64 0.17 -5.81
C ILE A 363 -8.61 1.69 -5.55
N PRO A 364 -9.11 2.20 -4.40
CA PRO A 364 -8.94 3.60 -4.05
C PRO A 364 -7.47 4.03 -4.06
N ARG A 365 -6.57 3.14 -3.62
CA ARG A 365 -5.13 3.40 -3.61
C ARG A 365 -4.53 3.36 -5.02
N LEU A 366 -4.92 2.40 -5.86
CA LEU A 366 -4.51 2.34 -7.27
C LEU A 366 -4.94 3.60 -8.02
N ARG A 367 -6.16 4.08 -7.80
CA ARG A 367 -6.64 5.35 -8.38
C ARG A 367 -5.82 6.55 -7.90
N GLU A 368 -5.52 6.60 -6.61
CA GLU A 368 -4.73 7.68 -6.01
C GLU A 368 -3.31 7.75 -6.62
N ILE A 369 -2.70 6.58 -6.89
CA ILE A 369 -1.37 6.46 -7.49
C ILE A 369 -1.40 6.73 -9.00
N LEU A 370 -2.23 6.00 -9.75
CA LEU A 370 -2.15 5.93 -11.21
C LEU A 370 -2.96 7.02 -11.92
N MET A 371 -4.10 7.44 -11.37
CA MET A 371 -5.00 8.36 -12.08
C MET A 371 -4.86 9.81 -11.63
N VAL A 372 -4.77 10.03 -10.32
CA VAL A 372 -4.79 11.38 -9.74
C VAL A 372 -3.37 11.89 -9.50
N ALA A 373 -2.41 10.99 -9.27
CA ALA A 373 -1.06 11.32 -8.81
C ALA A 373 -1.10 12.35 -7.65
N SER A 374 -1.98 12.12 -6.67
CA SER A 374 -2.32 13.15 -5.67
C SER A 374 -1.11 13.53 -4.82
N SER A 375 -0.77 14.82 -4.80
CA SER A 375 0.23 15.37 -3.87
C SER A 375 -0.19 15.26 -2.40
N LYS A 376 -1.50 15.22 -2.14
CA LYS A 376 -2.10 15.06 -0.80
C LYS A 376 -2.78 13.70 -0.71
N ILE A 377 -1.99 12.69 -0.34
CA ILE A 377 -2.51 11.33 -0.13
C ILE A 377 -3.30 11.24 1.17
N LYS A 378 -4.36 10.42 1.20
CA LYS A 378 -5.25 10.30 2.38
C LYS A 378 -4.53 9.74 3.60
N THR A 379 -3.69 8.74 3.41
CA THR A 379 -2.93 8.05 4.48
C THR A 379 -1.44 8.01 4.13
N PRO A 380 -0.70 9.12 4.32
CA PRO A 380 0.73 9.12 4.09
C PRO A 380 1.43 8.27 5.14
N MET A 381 2.22 7.30 4.67
CA MET A 381 3.02 6.43 5.53
C MET A 381 4.49 6.49 5.15
N MET A 382 5.36 6.35 6.15
CA MET A 382 6.81 6.31 5.99
C MET A 382 7.37 5.14 6.79
N SER A 383 8.11 4.27 6.11
CA SER A 383 8.83 3.16 6.76
C SER A 383 10.23 3.63 7.12
N ILE A 384 10.52 3.69 8.42
CA ILE A 384 11.82 4.12 8.94
C ILE A 384 12.63 2.87 9.32
N PRO A 385 13.69 2.51 8.57
CA PRO A 385 14.53 1.38 8.93
C PRO A 385 15.32 1.70 10.19
N VAL A 386 15.21 0.82 11.19
CA VAL A 386 15.91 0.96 12.47
C VAL A 386 17.09 -0.01 12.50
N LEU A 387 18.25 0.46 12.97
CA LEU A 387 19.42 -0.39 13.16
C LEU A 387 19.09 -1.57 14.10
N HIS A 388 19.60 -2.75 13.79
CA HIS A 388 19.40 -3.96 14.59
C HIS A 388 20.28 -3.97 15.86
N SER A 389 20.14 -2.94 16.68
CA SER A 389 20.80 -2.81 17.98
C SER A 389 19.75 -2.74 19.07
N LYS A 390 19.96 -3.45 20.18
CA LYS A 390 19.07 -3.40 21.37
C LYS A 390 18.82 -1.95 21.83
N LYS A 391 19.82 -1.06 21.69
CA LYS A 391 19.69 0.37 22.02
C LYS A 391 18.78 1.11 21.03
N ALA A 392 18.92 0.85 19.73
CA ALA A 392 18.12 1.47 18.68
C ALA A 392 16.66 1.00 18.73
N LEU A 393 16.41 -0.28 18.96
CA LEU A 393 15.06 -0.84 19.17
C LEU A 393 14.36 -0.23 20.40
N LYS A 394 15.07 -0.06 21.52
CA LYS A 394 14.54 0.64 22.70
C LYS A 394 14.18 2.09 22.36
N LYS A 395 15.05 2.83 21.67
CA LYS A 395 14.77 4.21 21.24
C LYS A 395 13.60 4.30 20.26
N ALA A 396 13.46 3.36 19.32
CA ALA A 396 12.34 3.32 18.38
C ALA A 396 11.00 3.07 19.08
N LYS A 397 10.95 2.13 20.04
CA LYS A 397 9.77 1.91 20.90
C LYS A 397 9.40 3.17 21.69
N MET A 398 10.41 3.91 22.15
CA MET A 398 10.24 5.19 22.83
C MET A 398 9.66 6.27 21.90
N LEU A 399 10.16 6.38 20.67
CA LEU A 399 9.68 7.37 19.69
C LEU A 399 8.24 7.11 19.23
N ARG A 400 7.82 5.85 19.14
CA ARG A 400 6.44 5.46 18.77
C ARG A 400 5.37 6.04 19.70
N LYS A 401 5.73 6.36 20.94
CA LYS A 401 4.83 6.82 21.99
C LYS A 401 4.35 8.29 21.84
N LYS A 402 4.77 9.02 20.81
CA LYS A 402 4.43 10.44 20.64
C LYS A 402 3.18 10.66 19.81
N LEU A 403 2.06 10.91 20.49
CA LEU A 403 1.02 11.93 20.19
C LEU A 403 -0.28 11.59 20.93
N ALA A 404 -0.56 12.25 22.07
CA ALA A 404 -1.91 12.22 22.67
C ALA A 404 -2.14 13.35 23.70
N ARG A 405 -3.39 13.85 23.72
CA ARG A 405 -3.95 14.90 24.61
C ARG A 405 -3.49 14.73 26.07
N VAL A 406 -2.94 15.80 26.65
CA VAL A 406 -2.52 15.88 28.07
C VAL A 406 -3.56 16.64 28.91
N LEU A 407 -4.47 17.35 28.25
CA LEU A 407 -5.51 18.16 28.86
C LEU A 407 -6.70 17.27 29.28
N GLN A 408 -7.07 17.33 30.56
CA GLN A 408 -8.21 16.60 31.12
C GLN A 408 -9.48 17.45 31.07
N LYS A 409 -9.40 18.69 31.53
CA LYS A 409 -10.55 19.62 31.63
C LYS A 409 -10.06 21.07 31.54
N VAL A 410 -10.92 21.96 31.07
CA VAL A 410 -10.73 23.41 31.16
C VAL A 410 -11.95 24.00 31.84
N ASP A 411 -11.73 24.76 32.91
CA ASP A 411 -12.77 25.52 33.58
C ASP A 411 -12.64 26.99 33.18
N VAL A 412 -13.75 27.58 32.72
CA VAL A 412 -13.82 28.99 32.33
C VAL A 412 -14.87 29.65 33.20
N VAL A 413 -14.44 30.59 34.04
CA VAL A 413 -15.33 31.41 34.87
C VAL A 413 -15.36 32.81 34.28
N GLU A 414 -16.51 33.23 33.78
CA GLU A 414 -16.78 34.60 33.34
C GLU A 414 -17.32 35.40 34.52
N THR A 415 -16.68 36.54 34.80
CA THR A 415 -17.16 37.50 35.80
C THR A 415 -17.27 38.87 35.15
N LEU A 416 -18.38 39.56 35.40
CA LEU A 416 -18.56 40.95 34.99
C LEU A 416 -18.10 41.84 36.13
N GLN A 417 -17.07 42.65 35.90
CA GLN A 417 -16.58 43.62 36.88
C GLN A 417 -16.75 45.03 36.34
N GLU A 418 -17.26 45.93 37.17
CA GLU A 418 -17.39 47.35 36.85
C GLU A 418 -16.28 48.11 37.57
N ARG A 419 -15.33 48.65 36.81
CA ARG A 419 -14.23 49.50 37.33
C ARG A 419 -14.24 50.81 36.55
N ASN A 420 -14.24 51.94 37.24
CA ASN A 420 -14.20 53.29 36.66
C ASN A 420 -15.25 53.54 35.56
N PHE A 421 -16.53 53.23 35.83
CA PHE A 421 -17.65 53.38 34.87
C PHE A 421 -17.52 52.56 33.56
N GLN A 422 -16.60 51.60 33.50
CA GLN A 422 -16.47 50.66 32.38
C GLN A 422 -16.77 49.23 32.83
N LYS A 423 -17.67 48.56 32.10
CA LYS A 423 -18.01 47.15 32.31
C LYS A 423 -16.98 46.26 31.61
N LEU A 424 -16.18 45.56 32.40
CA LEU A 424 -15.15 44.63 31.93
C LEU A 424 -15.65 43.20 32.12
N ARG A 425 -15.47 42.37 31.09
CA ARG A 425 -15.66 40.91 31.20
C ARG A 425 -14.31 40.27 31.50
N VAL A 426 -14.20 39.68 32.68
CA VAL A 426 -13.00 39.00 33.14
C VAL A 426 -13.22 37.50 33.02
N PHE A 427 -12.42 36.85 32.18
CA PHE A 427 -12.41 35.40 32.04
C PHE A 427 -11.24 34.81 32.84
N LYS A 428 -11.55 34.00 33.84
CA LYS A 428 -10.59 33.16 34.55
C LYS A 428 -10.64 31.77 33.93
N VAL A 429 -9.54 31.38 33.27
CA VAL A 429 -9.42 30.08 32.61
C VAL A 429 -8.43 29.21 33.37
N THR A 430 -8.89 28.08 33.90
CA THR A 430 -8.09 27.11 34.64
C THR A 430 -7.94 25.84 33.81
N PHE A 431 -6.71 25.46 33.48
CA PHE A 431 -6.40 24.24 32.73
C PHE A 431 -6.05 23.10 33.70
N HIS A 432 -6.82 22.02 33.67
CA HIS A 432 -6.53 20.81 34.43
C HIS A 432 -5.78 19.82 33.54
N LEU A 433 -4.51 19.63 33.84
CA LEU A 433 -3.63 18.69 33.15
C LEU A 433 -3.68 17.32 33.86
N LEU A 434 -3.47 16.24 33.11
CA LEU A 434 -3.33 14.90 33.70
C LEU A 434 -2.15 14.86 34.68
N HIS A 435 -2.18 13.94 35.66
CA HIS A 435 -1.06 13.77 36.60
C HIS A 435 0.25 13.39 35.87
N PRO A 436 1.42 13.93 36.28
CA PRO A 436 2.72 13.66 35.65
C PRO A 436 3.01 12.18 35.39
N ASP A 437 2.68 11.29 36.32
CA ASP A 437 2.94 9.86 36.21
C ASP A 437 2.22 9.19 35.03
N ARG A 438 1.08 9.73 34.61
CA ARG A 438 0.24 9.15 33.54
C ARG A 438 0.74 9.51 32.14
N TYR A 439 1.64 10.48 32.00
CA TYR A 439 2.21 10.87 30.71
C TYR A 439 3.74 10.83 30.68
N SER A 440 4.42 10.75 31.82
CA SER A 440 5.87 10.62 31.90
C SER A 440 6.36 9.31 31.25
N GLU A 441 5.73 8.19 31.60
CA GLU A 441 6.09 6.86 31.08
C GLU A 441 5.64 6.63 29.62
N ASP A 442 4.51 7.21 29.26
CA ASP A 442 3.82 6.93 28.00
C ASP A 442 4.04 7.97 26.92
N LYS A 443 4.57 9.17 27.21
CA LYS A 443 4.67 10.24 26.23
C LYS A 443 6.01 10.98 26.20
N LEU A 444 6.94 10.69 27.12
CA LEU A 444 8.24 11.37 27.26
C LEU A 444 8.09 12.90 27.34
N LEU A 445 6.97 13.39 27.87
CA LEU A 445 6.73 14.81 28.05
C LEU A 445 7.10 15.18 29.48
N THR A 446 7.84 16.28 29.63
CA THR A 446 8.05 16.89 30.94
C THR A 446 7.02 18.00 31.18
N PRO A 447 6.62 18.26 32.44
CA PRO A 447 5.74 19.39 32.77
C PRO A 447 6.23 20.71 32.16
N ASN A 448 7.54 20.95 32.21
CA ASN A 448 8.16 22.17 31.68
C ASN A 448 7.98 22.33 30.17
N GLN A 449 8.03 21.24 29.40
CA GLN A 449 7.77 21.28 27.95
C GLN A 449 6.31 21.63 27.65
N ILE A 450 5.38 21.15 28.49
CA ILE A 450 3.95 21.46 28.34
C ILE A 450 3.71 22.93 28.66
N LEU A 451 4.25 23.44 29.77
CA LEU A 451 4.14 24.85 30.14
C LEU A 451 4.75 25.77 29.07
N HIS A 452 5.94 25.43 28.56
CA HIS A 452 6.59 26.18 27.50
C HIS A 452 5.75 26.23 26.21
N TYR A 453 5.11 25.13 25.82
CA TYR A 453 4.18 25.11 24.69
C TYR A 453 2.92 25.95 24.96
N MET A 454 2.40 25.90 26.19
CA MET A 454 1.24 26.69 26.60
C MET A 454 1.52 28.19 26.47
N GLU A 455 2.65 28.64 27.01
CA GLU A 455 3.12 30.03 26.98
C GLU A 455 3.42 30.53 25.56
N THR A 456 4.26 29.81 24.82
CA THR A 456 4.80 30.31 23.54
C THR A 456 3.85 30.19 22.35
N ARG A 457 2.94 29.19 22.36
CA ARG A 457 2.16 28.87 21.17
C ARG A 457 0.67 28.78 21.44
N PHE A 458 0.26 28.10 22.52
CA PHE A 458 -1.16 27.89 22.78
C PHE A 458 -1.88 29.21 23.09
N PHE A 459 -1.37 30.05 23.99
CA PHE A 459 -2.03 31.31 24.33
C PHE A 459 -2.05 32.29 23.15
N HIS A 460 -1.01 32.32 22.31
CA HIS A 460 -1.04 33.09 21.06
C HIS A 460 -2.16 32.62 20.13
N LEU A 461 -2.27 31.32 19.88
CA LEU A 461 -3.35 30.76 19.06
C LEU A 461 -4.74 31.00 19.66
N LEU A 462 -4.86 30.92 20.98
CA LEU A 462 -6.11 31.18 21.70
C LEU A 462 -6.53 32.64 21.56
N LEU A 463 -5.60 33.58 21.79
CA LEU A 463 -5.86 35.01 21.65
C LEU A 463 -6.20 35.38 20.21
N ASP A 464 -5.52 34.81 19.21
CA ASP A 464 -5.85 35.03 17.80
C ASP A 464 -7.23 34.47 17.43
N ALA A 465 -7.61 33.31 17.96
CA ALA A 465 -8.94 32.75 17.79
C ALA A 465 -10.02 33.63 18.45
N ILE A 466 -9.74 34.16 19.65
CA ILE A 466 -10.64 35.09 20.35
C ILE A 466 -10.77 36.38 19.54
N LYS A 467 -9.68 37.01 19.10
CA LYS A 467 -9.70 38.21 18.25
C LYS A 467 -10.53 38.00 16.99
N LYS A 468 -10.31 36.89 16.27
CA LYS A 468 -11.09 36.54 15.07
C LYS A 468 -12.59 36.37 15.38
N ARG A 469 -12.93 35.76 16.52
CA ARG A 469 -14.32 35.56 16.93
C ARG A 469 -14.99 36.86 17.40
N THR A 470 -14.28 37.69 18.16
CA THR A 470 -14.76 39.01 18.59
C THR A 470 -14.98 39.93 17.39
N ALA A 471 -14.07 39.94 16.41
CA ALA A 471 -14.24 40.69 15.17
C ALA A 471 -15.51 40.27 14.39
N ARG A 472 -15.79 38.96 14.31
CA ARG A 472 -17.03 38.43 13.71
C ARG A 472 -18.28 38.79 14.52
N LEU A 473 -18.20 38.82 15.84
CA LEU A 473 -19.33 39.21 16.69
C LEU A 473 -19.61 40.71 16.61
N SER A 474 -18.57 41.54 16.51
CA SER A 474 -18.73 42.98 16.28
C SER A 474 -19.32 43.30 14.91
N SER A 475 -19.04 42.52 13.86
CA SER A 475 -19.68 42.72 12.55
C SER A 475 -21.17 42.33 12.55
N ILE A 476 -21.56 41.32 13.33
CA ILE A 476 -22.96 40.89 13.46
C ILE A 476 -23.80 41.88 14.28
N ALA A 477 -23.22 42.54 15.29
CA ALA A 477 -23.91 43.56 16.09
C ALA A 477 -24.22 44.86 15.31
N VAL A 478 -23.59 45.08 14.14
CA VAL A 478 -23.81 46.27 13.31
C VAL A 478 -25.07 46.13 12.42
N GLU A 479 -25.68 44.95 12.31
CA GLU A 479 -26.90 44.72 11.50
C GLU A 479 -28.22 44.91 12.26
N THR A 480 -28.21 45.17 13.57
CA THR A 480 -29.43 45.59 14.28
C THR A 480 -29.66 47.09 14.13
N ARG A 481 -30.39 47.46 13.07
CA ARG A 481 -31.09 48.74 12.77
C ARG A 481 -30.39 50.03 13.23
N LYS A 482 -29.80 50.75 12.26
CA LYS A 482 -29.79 52.23 12.28
C LYS A 482 -31.25 52.69 12.24
N ALA A 483 -31.74 53.28 13.34
CA ALA A 483 -32.96 54.06 13.32
C ALA A 483 -32.75 55.28 12.39
N THR A 484 -33.62 55.42 11.39
CA THR A 484 -33.68 56.55 10.48
C THR A 484 -34.19 57.80 11.22
N SER A 485 -33.64 58.96 10.88
CA SER A 485 -33.88 60.26 11.50
C SER A 485 -35.20 60.90 11.04
N THR A 486 -36.33 60.25 11.29
CA THR A 486 -37.66 60.85 11.01
C THR A 486 -38.64 60.78 12.18
N ASP A 487 -38.22 60.40 13.37
CA ASP A 487 -39.05 60.54 14.58
C ASP A 487 -38.18 61.07 15.73
N LYS A 488 -38.26 62.38 15.97
CA LYS A 488 -38.08 63.01 17.30
C LYS A 488 -38.39 64.51 17.21
N ASP A 489 -39.63 64.82 17.57
CA ASP A 489 -40.00 66.12 18.10
C ASP A 489 -39.25 66.38 19.43
N THR A 490 -38.79 67.62 19.56
CA THR A 490 -38.55 68.47 20.75
C THR A 490 -38.05 67.87 22.08
N ASP A 491 -37.01 68.55 22.58
CA ASP A 491 -36.64 68.82 23.98
C ASP A 491 -35.78 67.82 24.77
N GLY A 492 -34.72 68.38 25.38
CA GLY A 492 -34.05 67.85 26.56
C GLY A 492 -32.56 67.55 26.39
N GLU A 493 -31.72 68.45 26.92
CA GLU A 493 -30.30 68.19 27.21
C GLU A 493 -30.12 66.92 28.06
N GLY A 494 -29.16 66.08 27.69
CA GLY A 494 -28.77 64.91 28.48
C GLY A 494 -27.64 64.14 27.81
N ALA A 495 -26.42 64.34 28.31
CA ALA A 495 -25.20 63.68 27.85
C ALA A 495 -25.33 62.14 27.90
N ALA A 496 -25.49 61.50 26.74
CA ALA A 496 -25.40 60.05 26.60
C ALA A 496 -23.98 59.66 26.20
N GLY A 497 -23.21 59.21 27.19
CA GLY A 497 -21.86 58.67 27.00
C GLY A 497 -21.85 57.52 26.01
N THR A 498 -20.99 57.63 25.00
CA THR A 498 -20.56 56.52 24.15
C THR A 498 -20.07 55.36 25.01
N SER A 499 -20.86 54.29 25.09
CA SER A 499 -20.49 53.00 25.66
C SER A 499 -19.42 52.36 24.78
N ARG A 500 -18.16 52.74 25.05
CA ARG A 500 -16.97 52.10 24.48
C ARG A 500 -16.93 50.63 24.90
N VAL A 501 -16.68 49.80 23.90
CA VAL A 501 -16.41 48.36 23.93
C VAL A 501 -15.59 47.99 25.18
N GLY A 502 -16.15 47.13 26.03
CA GLY A 502 -15.50 46.65 27.24
C GLY A 502 -14.16 45.98 26.94
N PHE A 503 -13.11 46.43 27.60
CA PHE A 503 -11.81 45.77 27.58
C PHE A 503 -11.93 44.37 28.22
N PHE A 504 -11.37 43.36 27.56
CA PHE A 504 -11.24 42.02 28.11
C PHE A 504 -9.93 41.93 28.89
N VAL A 505 -10.03 41.67 30.20
CA VAL A 505 -8.86 41.39 31.04
C VAL A 505 -8.85 39.89 31.30
N PHE A 506 -7.86 39.19 30.75
CA PHE A 506 -7.63 37.77 31.03
C PHE A 506 -6.72 37.64 32.24
N LEU A 507 -7.23 37.01 33.30
CA LEU A 507 -6.47 36.72 34.51
C LEU A 507 -6.23 35.21 34.56
N ILE A 508 -5.09 34.78 34.02
CA ILE A 508 -4.62 33.39 34.08
C ILE A 508 -4.01 33.21 35.48
N THR A 509 -4.67 32.44 36.35
CA THR A 509 -4.16 32.18 37.70
C THR A 509 -4.08 30.67 37.97
N ASN A 510 -2.86 30.27 38.36
CA ASN A 510 -2.42 28.97 38.87
C ASN A 510 -2.68 27.72 38.00
N PHE A 511 -1.56 27.15 37.54
CA PHE A 511 -1.42 25.73 37.22
C PHE A 511 -1.38 24.95 38.54
N LYS A 512 -2.31 24.02 38.74
CA LYS A 512 -2.20 22.96 39.76
C LYS A 512 -2.07 21.61 39.07
#